data_AF-A0A194X2N7-F1
#
_entry.id   AF-A0A194X2N7-F1
#
_cell.length_a   1.000
_cell.length_b   1.000
_cell.length_c   1.000
_cell.angle_alpha   90.00
_cell.angle_beta   90.00
_cell.angle_gamma   90.00
#
_symmetry.space_group_name_H-M   'P 1'
#
loop_
_entity.id
_entity.type
_entity.pdbx_description
1 polymer ?
#
loop_
_entity_poly.entity_id
_entity_poly.type
_entity_poly.pdbx_seq_one_letter_code
_entity_poly.pdbx_strand_id
1 'polypeptide(L)'
;MATSAKAEAWEGESLAPELLLVITTKLPDLGALDSLLRASPNTFRLFNTENVVKITESILSSGSIHQHVRVIIYVIALIRSSALPISNLDDFTEQVMLEAMKTWPPALGSGFNPIRRSPTTSAVLRSILSTYRRITILTQGCLEFYLDRYRSLRPQHLADKTFRLHGVHP
;
A
#
# COMPACT_ATOMS: atom_id res chain seq x y z
N MET A 1 43.00 13.56 17.39
CA MET A 1 43.34 12.44 16.47
C MET A 1 42.07 11.63 16.24
N ALA A 2 41.64 11.53 14.98
CA ALA A 2 40.69 10.57 14.39
C ALA A 2 39.26 10.51 15.00
N THR A 3 38.16 10.52 14.24
CA THR A 3 37.95 10.38 12.79
C THR A 3 36.55 10.90 12.45
N SER A 4 36.50 11.64 11.35
CA SER A 4 35.33 12.08 10.60
C SER A 4 34.36 10.93 10.31
N ALA A 5 33.14 11.00 10.82
CA ALA A 5 31.97 10.33 10.25
C ALA A 5 31.15 11.40 9.53
N LYS A 6 31.68 11.86 8.39
CA LYS A 6 30.95 12.65 7.41
C LYS A 6 29.88 11.72 6.85
N ALA A 7 28.65 11.89 7.33
CA ALA A 7 27.49 11.22 6.73
C ALA A 7 27.54 11.52 5.23
N GLU A 8 27.71 10.47 4.42
CA GLU A 8 27.52 10.52 2.98
C GLU A 8 26.07 10.89 2.75
N ALA A 9 25.80 12.20 2.73
CA ALA A 9 24.59 12.77 2.19
C ALA A 9 24.57 12.35 0.73
N TRP A 10 23.60 11.50 0.38
CA TRP A 10 23.41 11.03 -0.97
C TRP A 10 23.32 12.26 -1.87
N GLU A 11 24.08 12.30 -2.97
CA GLU A 11 24.09 13.37 -3.98
C GLU A 11 22.72 13.52 -4.73
N GLY A 12 21.60 13.17 -4.10
CA GLY A 12 20.25 13.35 -4.60
C GLY A 12 19.80 14.82 -4.67
N GLU A 13 20.60 15.75 -4.16
CA GLU A 13 20.33 17.19 -4.30
C GLU A 13 20.61 17.72 -5.72
N SER A 14 21.37 17.00 -6.55
CA SER A 14 21.73 17.42 -7.92
C SER A 14 21.35 16.41 -9.00
N LEU A 15 20.34 15.56 -8.76
CA LEU A 15 19.81 14.70 -9.83
C LEU A 15 18.82 15.48 -10.70
N ALA A 16 19.00 15.42 -12.02
CA ALA A 16 18.08 16.03 -12.96
C ALA A 16 16.64 15.48 -12.77
N PRO A 17 15.60 16.34 -12.81
CA PRO A 17 14.23 15.93 -12.52
C PRO A 17 13.72 14.83 -13.46
N GLU A 18 14.24 14.73 -14.68
CA GLU A 18 13.93 13.69 -15.65
C GLU A 18 14.42 12.32 -15.17
N LEU A 19 15.65 12.24 -14.67
CA LEU A 19 16.21 11.00 -14.11
C LEU A 19 15.47 10.61 -12.85
N LEU A 20 15.14 11.58 -12.00
CA LEU A 20 14.37 11.35 -10.79
C LEU A 20 12.97 10.81 -11.12
N LEU A 21 12.33 11.32 -12.19
CA LEU A 21 11.04 10.81 -12.68
C LEU A 21 11.16 9.36 -13.17
N VAL A 22 12.19 9.04 -13.95
CA VAL A 22 12.44 7.66 -14.41
C VAL A 22 12.59 6.72 -13.22
N ILE A 23 13.42 7.08 -12.23
CA ILE A 23 13.59 6.29 -11.00
C ILE A 23 12.25 6.12 -10.28
N THR A 24 11.51 7.21 -10.08
CA THR A 24 10.24 7.22 -9.34
C THR A 24 9.19 6.33 -10.01
N THR A 25 9.12 6.33 -11.35
CA THR A 25 8.19 5.47 -12.10
C THR A 25 8.58 3.99 -12.09
N LYS A 26 9.84 3.65 -11.80
CA LYS A 26 10.32 2.27 -11.72
C LYS A 26 10.28 1.68 -10.31
N LEU A 27 9.78 2.42 -9.33
CA LEU A 27 9.67 1.93 -7.97
C LEU A 27 8.70 0.75 -7.87
N PRO A 28 9.00 -0.23 -7.01
CA PRO A 28 8.21 -1.44 -6.90
C PRO A 28 6.86 -1.19 -6.24
N ASP A 29 6.75 -0.34 -5.22
CA ASP A 29 5.51 -0.17 -4.46
C ASP A 29 5.43 1.22 -3.79
N LEU A 30 4.33 1.45 -3.07
CA LEU A 30 4.10 2.69 -2.32
C LEU A 30 5.06 2.87 -1.13
N GLY A 31 5.63 1.79 -0.59
CA GLY A 31 6.59 1.84 0.51
C GLY A 31 7.97 2.32 0.04
N ALA A 32 8.40 1.88 -1.13
CA ALA A 32 9.59 2.37 -1.82
C ALA A 32 9.43 3.86 -2.18
N LEU A 33 8.24 4.27 -2.64
CA LEU A 33 7.93 5.69 -2.88
C LEU A 33 7.98 6.52 -1.60
N ASP A 34 7.33 6.09 -0.52
CA ASP A 34 7.40 6.78 0.78
C ASP A 34 8.86 6.92 1.26
N SER A 35 9.64 5.83 1.15
CA SER A 35 11.05 5.83 1.55
C SER A 35 11.89 6.77 0.69
N LEU A 36 11.68 6.81 -0.62
CA LEU A 36 12.36 7.75 -1.52
C LEU A 36 12.00 9.20 -1.18
N LEU A 37 10.73 9.51 -0.93
CA LEU A 37 10.30 10.86 -0.56
C LEU A 37 10.90 11.32 0.77
N ARG A 38 11.10 10.40 1.72
CA ARG A 38 11.78 10.69 2.99
C ARG A 38 13.28 10.90 2.81
N ALA A 39 13.92 10.13 1.93
CA ALA A 39 15.35 10.24 1.67
C ALA A 39 15.70 11.46 0.79
N SER A 40 14.82 11.81 -0.16
CA SER A 40 14.99 12.94 -1.08
C SER A 40 13.68 13.73 -1.21
N PRO A 41 13.50 14.79 -0.39
CA PRO A 41 12.35 15.67 -0.49
C PRO A 41 12.21 16.37 -1.85
N ASN A 42 13.28 16.48 -2.64
CA ASN A 42 13.21 17.02 -4.00
C ASN A 42 12.29 16.21 -4.91
N THR A 43 12.08 14.93 -4.61
CA THR A 43 11.11 14.05 -5.29
C THR A 43 9.68 14.60 -5.23
N PHE A 44 9.33 15.38 -4.20
CA PHE A 44 8.01 16.04 -4.14
C PHE A 44 7.77 17.03 -5.28
N ARG A 45 8.84 17.61 -5.86
CA ARG A 45 8.73 18.54 -6.98
C ARG A 45 8.25 17.86 -8.26
N LEU A 46 8.39 16.53 -8.35
CA LEU A 46 7.89 15.76 -9.48
C LEU A 46 6.37 15.63 -9.48
N PHE A 47 5.69 15.90 -8.36
CA PHE A 47 4.23 15.73 -8.26
C PHE A 47 3.49 16.92 -8.86
N ASN A 48 3.71 17.19 -10.15
CA ASN A 48 2.79 17.97 -10.96
C ASN A 48 1.63 17.07 -11.45
N THR A 49 0.59 17.69 -12.03
CA THR A 49 -0.65 17.00 -12.40
C THR A 49 -0.44 15.85 -13.39
N GLU A 50 0.52 15.95 -14.31
CA GLU A 50 0.79 14.91 -15.31
C GLU A 50 1.61 13.75 -14.72
N ASN A 51 2.71 14.09 -14.06
CA ASN A 51 3.64 13.11 -13.50
C ASN A 51 3.02 12.32 -12.35
N VAL A 52 2.13 12.93 -11.55
CA VAL A 52 1.52 12.22 -10.41
C VAL A 52 0.65 11.05 -10.87
N VAL A 53 -0.08 11.21 -11.98
CA VAL A 53 -0.89 10.13 -12.58
C VAL A 53 0.04 9.04 -13.07
N LYS A 54 1.05 9.40 -13.85
CA LYS A 54 2.05 8.46 -14.39
C LYS A 54 2.79 7.67 -13.30
N ILE A 55 3.24 8.35 -12.24
CA ILE A 55 3.92 7.73 -11.11
C ILE A 55 2.98 6.75 -10.40
N THR A 56 1.75 7.18 -10.12
CA THR A 56 0.75 6.36 -9.42
C THR A 56 0.40 5.12 -10.23
N GLU A 57 0.09 5.27 -11.52
CA GLU A 57 -0.23 4.16 -12.40
C GLU A 57 0.93 3.19 -12.54
N SER A 58 2.16 3.69 -12.69
CA SER A 58 3.35 2.84 -12.84
C SER A 58 3.62 2.01 -11.59
N ILE A 59 3.53 2.63 -10.40
CA ILE A 59 3.75 1.94 -9.11
C ILE A 59 2.62 0.94 -8.83
N LEU A 60 1.36 1.34 -9.05
CA LEU A 60 0.25 0.42 -8.83
C LEU A 60 0.26 -0.74 -9.84
N SER A 61 0.82 -0.53 -11.04
CA SER A 61 0.90 -1.56 -12.09
C SER A 61 2.24 -2.32 -12.12
N SER A 62 3.12 -2.12 -11.14
CA SER A 62 4.45 -2.74 -11.08
C SER A 62 4.43 -4.26 -10.92
N GLY A 63 3.28 -4.84 -10.55
CA GLY A 63 3.09 -6.27 -10.30
C GLY A 63 3.37 -6.70 -8.85
N SER A 64 3.90 -5.81 -7.99
CA SER A 64 4.14 -6.11 -6.57
C SER A 64 2.88 -5.99 -5.70
N ILE A 65 1.90 -5.18 -6.14
CA ILE A 65 0.67 -4.90 -5.40
C ILE A 65 -0.44 -5.81 -5.92
N HIS A 66 -1.02 -6.61 -5.04
CA HIS A 66 -2.15 -7.49 -5.37
C HIS A 66 -3.31 -6.71 -5.99
N GLN A 67 -3.98 -7.30 -6.98
CA GLN A 67 -5.02 -6.63 -7.77
C GLN A 67 -6.13 -6.00 -6.90
N HIS A 68 -6.64 -6.71 -5.90
CA HIS A 68 -7.66 -6.15 -4.99
C HIS A 68 -7.17 -4.93 -4.19
N VAL A 69 -5.90 -4.94 -3.78
CA VAL A 69 -5.29 -3.80 -3.05
C VAL A 69 -5.22 -2.60 -3.97
N ARG A 70 -4.88 -2.78 -5.26
CA ARG A 70 -4.89 -1.71 -6.26
C ARG A 70 -6.29 -1.11 -6.40
N VAL A 71 -7.33 -1.94 -6.54
CA VAL A 71 -8.72 -1.48 -6.65
C VAL A 71 -9.10 -0.64 -5.44
N ILE A 72 -8.81 -1.12 -4.22
CA ILE A 72 -9.09 -0.38 -2.98
C ILE A 72 -8.36 0.97 -2.97
N ILE A 73 -7.08 1.02 -3.36
CA ILE A 73 -6.32 2.27 -3.43
C ILE A 73 -6.97 3.26 -4.41
N TYR A 74 -7.40 2.78 -5.58
CA TYR A 74 -8.09 3.63 -6.57
C TYR A 74 -9.45 4.12 -6.08
N VAL A 75 -10.22 3.28 -5.41
CA VAL A 75 -11.51 3.67 -4.79
C VAL A 75 -11.27 4.76 -3.74
N ILE A 76 -10.27 4.60 -2.88
CA ILE A 76 -9.88 5.60 -1.89
C ILE A 76 -9.46 6.91 -2.57
N ALA A 77 -8.74 6.84 -3.69
CA ALA A 77 -8.35 8.01 -4.48
C ALA A 77 -9.57 8.76 -5.02
N LEU A 78 -10.57 8.04 -5.56
CA LEU A 78 -11.83 8.59 -6.06
C LEU A 78 -12.66 9.27 -4.96
N ILE A 79 -12.75 8.62 -3.78
CA ILE A 79 -13.43 9.20 -2.62
C ILE A 79 -12.76 10.52 -2.21
N ARG A 80 -11.43 10.52 -2.08
CA ARG A 80 -10.66 11.69 -1.62
C ARG A 80 -10.58 12.83 -2.63
N SER A 81 -10.77 12.53 -3.90
CA SER A 81 -10.87 13.53 -4.97
C SER A 81 -12.31 14.00 -5.20
N SER A 82 -13.29 13.55 -4.42
CA SER A 82 -14.72 13.81 -4.63
C SER A 82 -15.20 13.47 -6.06
N ALA A 83 -14.56 12.49 -6.70
CA ALA A 83 -14.80 12.10 -8.08
C ALA A 83 -15.46 10.71 -8.19
N LEU A 84 -15.92 10.15 -7.07
CA LEU A 84 -16.59 8.85 -7.04
C LEU A 84 -17.97 8.97 -7.71
N PRO A 85 -18.25 8.24 -8.81
CA PRO A 85 -19.51 8.33 -9.54
C PRO A 85 -20.60 7.45 -8.89
N ILE A 86 -20.75 7.54 -7.57
CA ILE A 86 -21.68 6.72 -6.78
C ILE A 86 -22.40 7.65 -5.80
N SER A 87 -23.73 7.55 -5.76
CA SER A 87 -24.59 8.49 -5.04
C SER A 87 -25.00 8.02 -3.64
N ASN A 88 -24.85 6.73 -3.31
CA ASN A 88 -25.23 6.17 -2.00
C ASN A 88 -24.29 5.04 -1.56
N LEU A 89 -24.38 4.68 -0.27
CA LEU A 89 -23.49 3.70 0.37
C LEU A 89 -23.79 2.25 -0.04
N ASP A 90 -25.04 1.93 -0.36
CA ASP A 90 -25.45 0.58 -0.74
C ASP A 90 -24.88 0.23 -2.11
N ASP A 91 -25.03 1.12 -3.10
CA ASP A 91 -24.41 1.00 -4.42
C ASP A 91 -22.89 0.94 -4.33
N PHE A 92 -22.29 1.72 -3.42
CA PHE A 92 -20.85 1.67 -3.17
C PHE A 92 -20.41 0.29 -2.67
N THR A 93 -21.13 -0.24 -1.68
CA THR A 93 -20.81 -1.53 -1.07
C THR A 93 -20.96 -2.63 -2.10
N GLU A 94 -22.06 -2.64 -2.84
CA GLU A 94 -22.29 -3.61 -3.90
C GLU A 94 -21.19 -3.53 -4.97
N GLN A 95 -20.86 -2.34 -5.45
CA GLN A 95 -19.89 -2.17 -6.53
C GLN A 95 -18.45 -2.48 -6.11
N VAL A 96 -18.04 -2.08 -4.89
CA VAL A 96 -16.71 -2.39 -4.35
C VAL A 96 -16.59 -3.87 -3.98
N MET A 97 -17.62 -4.47 -3.39
CA MET A 97 -17.61 -5.90 -3.08
C MET A 97 -17.64 -6.74 -4.36
N LEU A 98 -18.46 -6.40 -5.35
CA LEU A 98 -18.50 -7.10 -6.63
C LEU A 98 -17.17 -7.00 -7.38
N GLU A 99 -16.51 -5.84 -7.39
CA GLU A 99 -15.18 -5.68 -8.03
C GLU A 99 -14.05 -6.32 -7.19
N ALA A 100 -14.18 -6.35 -5.87
CA ALA A 100 -13.20 -7.01 -4.99
C ALA A 100 -13.37 -8.54 -4.95
N MET A 101 -14.56 -9.09 -5.26
CA MET A 101 -14.85 -10.52 -5.20
C MET A 101 -14.87 -11.22 -6.56
N LYS A 102 -14.97 -10.51 -7.70
CA LYS A 102 -14.92 -11.14 -9.02
C LYS A 102 -13.52 -11.65 -9.36
N THR A 103 -13.44 -12.92 -9.79
CA THR A 103 -12.32 -13.46 -10.56
C THR A 103 -12.23 -12.69 -11.87
N TRP A 104 -11.06 -12.12 -12.15
CA TRP A 104 -10.78 -11.41 -13.40
C TRP A 104 -11.10 -12.29 -14.63
N PRO A 105 -11.69 -11.75 -15.72
CA PRO A 105 -11.86 -10.33 -16.04
C PRO A 105 -13.22 -9.73 -15.63
N PRO A 106 -13.29 -8.41 -15.39
CA PRO A 106 -14.55 -7.72 -15.14
C PRO A 106 -15.43 -7.83 -16.38
N ALA A 107 -16.68 -8.22 -16.19
CA ALA A 107 -17.67 -8.23 -17.24
C ALA A 107 -17.77 -6.81 -17.85
N LEU A 108 -17.51 -6.70 -19.15
CA LEU A 108 -17.81 -5.51 -19.95
C LEU A 108 -19.26 -5.06 -19.62
N GLY A 109 -19.42 -3.93 -18.93
CA GLY A 109 -20.75 -3.40 -18.63
C GLY A 109 -20.87 -2.64 -17.30
N SER A 110 -20.03 -2.94 -16.30
CA SER A 110 -19.95 -2.11 -15.09
C SER A 110 -19.14 -0.86 -15.41
N GLY A 111 -19.78 0.29 -15.62
CA GLY A 111 -19.12 1.58 -15.90
C GLY A 111 -18.13 2.06 -14.82
N PHE A 112 -17.94 1.28 -13.76
CA PHE A 112 -16.97 1.49 -12.69
C PHE A 112 -15.67 0.74 -12.99
N ASN A 113 -14.77 1.40 -13.72
CA ASN A 113 -13.39 0.96 -13.84
C ASN A 113 -12.50 1.95 -13.06
N PRO A 114 -12.28 1.72 -11.75
CA PRO A 114 -11.57 2.67 -10.90
C PRO A 114 -10.10 2.84 -11.33
N ILE A 115 -9.56 1.85 -12.06
CA ILE A 115 -8.20 1.88 -12.63
C ILE A 115 -8.10 2.87 -13.80
N ARG A 116 -9.16 3.07 -14.59
CA ARG A 116 -9.13 3.93 -15.81
C ARG A 116 -9.46 5.40 -15.57
N ARG A 117 -9.93 5.78 -14.38
CA ARG A 117 -10.52 7.11 -14.14
C ARG A 117 -9.91 7.89 -12.98
N SER A 118 -8.79 7.47 -12.42
CA SER A 118 -8.26 8.13 -11.22
C SER A 118 -7.81 9.57 -11.49
N PRO A 119 -8.48 10.59 -10.95
CA PRO A 119 -7.96 11.95 -10.95
C PRO A 119 -7.00 12.05 -9.77
N THR A 120 -5.87 11.33 -9.86
CA THR A 120 -4.87 11.37 -8.80
C THR A 120 -4.24 12.74 -8.82
N THR A 121 -4.50 13.54 -7.80
CA THR A 121 -3.77 14.79 -7.56
C THR A 121 -2.61 14.52 -6.61
N SER A 122 -1.65 15.45 -6.56
CA SER A 122 -0.52 15.39 -5.62
C SER A 122 -0.97 15.34 -4.16
N ALA A 123 -2.09 16.01 -3.83
CA ALA A 123 -2.68 15.96 -2.51
C ALA A 123 -3.27 14.57 -2.20
N VAL A 124 -3.97 13.96 -3.16
CA VAL A 124 -4.53 12.61 -3.02
C VAL A 124 -3.42 11.57 -2.87
N LEU A 125 -2.37 11.62 -3.70
CA LEU A 125 -1.23 10.70 -3.59
C LEU A 125 -0.55 10.82 -2.21
N ARG A 126 -0.30 12.04 -1.73
CA ARG A 126 0.26 12.25 -0.38
C ARG A 126 -0.65 11.70 0.72
N SER A 127 -1.95 11.87 0.60
CA SER A 127 -2.93 11.32 1.56
C SER A 127 -2.92 9.78 1.55
N ILE A 128 -2.82 9.17 0.36
CA ILE A 128 -2.68 7.72 0.20
C ILE A 128 -1.39 7.24 0.87
N LEU A 129 -0.25 7.87 0.59
CA LEU A 129 1.04 7.52 1.19
C LEU A 129 1.02 7.66 2.73
N SER A 130 0.41 8.74 3.24
CA SER A 130 0.23 8.93 4.68
C SER A 130 -0.62 7.81 5.30
N THR A 131 -1.71 7.42 4.64
CA THR A 131 -2.56 6.30 5.07
C THR A 131 -1.80 4.98 5.05
N TYR A 132 -1.10 4.70 3.96
CA TYR A 132 -0.27 3.51 3.79
C TYR A 132 0.77 3.41 4.93
N ARG A 133 1.51 4.49 5.17
CA ARG A 133 2.50 4.55 6.25
C ARG A 133 1.89 4.29 7.62
N ARG A 134 0.73 4.90 7.92
CA ARG A 134 0.03 4.68 9.18
C ARG A 134 -0.39 3.22 9.35
N ILE A 135 -0.93 2.60 8.30
CA ILE A 135 -1.27 1.17 8.30
C ILE A 135 -0.02 0.33 8.54
N THR A 136 1.08 0.58 7.82
CA THR A 136 2.33 -0.16 7.98
C THR A 136 2.86 -0.09 9.42
N ILE A 137 2.93 1.12 10.01
CA ILE A 137 3.42 1.31 11.38
C ILE A 137 2.52 0.57 12.39
N LEU A 138 1.19 0.69 12.24
CA LEU A 138 0.24 0.04 13.16
C LEU A 138 0.30 -1.48 13.03
N THR A 139 0.38 -2.01 11.80
CA THR A 139 0.50 -3.44 11.54
C THR A 139 1.79 -3.99 12.14
N GLN A 140 2.91 -3.29 11.95
CA GLN A 140 4.19 -3.70 12.52
C GLN A 140 4.13 -3.73 14.05
N GLY A 141 3.64 -2.66 14.69
CA GLY A 141 3.51 -2.63 16.15
C GLY A 141 2.57 -3.71 16.70
N CYS A 142 1.49 -4.01 15.97
CA CYS A 142 0.58 -5.11 16.30
C CYS A 142 1.29 -6.48 16.24
N LEU A 143 2.05 -6.73 15.17
CA LEU A 143 2.81 -7.96 15.01
C LEU A 143 3.90 -8.11 16.09
N GLU A 144 4.64 -7.04 16.37
CA GLU A 144 5.64 -7.02 17.45
C GLU A 144 5.00 -7.37 18.80
N PHE A 145 3.88 -6.74 19.13
CA PHE A 145 3.13 -7.02 20.35
C PHE A 145 2.71 -8.50 20.46
N TYR A 146 2.13 -9.07 19.40
CA TYR A 146 1.69 -10.47 19.42
C TYR A 146 2.85 -11.46 19.42
N LEU A 147 3.96 -11.14 18.75
CA LEU A 147 5.17 -11.95 18.77
C LEU A 147 5.79 -11.96 20.17
N ASP A 148 5.85 -10.83 20.86
CA ASP A 148 6.36 -10.75 22.22
C ASP A 148 5.46 -11.50 23.20
N ARG A 149 4.14 -11.38 23.04
CA ARG A 149 3.19 -12.19 23.80
C ARG A 149 3.40 -13.68 23.55
N TYR A 150 3.57 -14.09 22.29
CA TYR A 150 3.83 -15.49 21.93
C TYR A 150 5.12 -16.01 22.55
N ARG A 151 6.21 -15.23 22.48
CA ARG A 151 7.51 -15.58 23.10
C ARG A 151 7.43 -15.69 24.62
N SER A 152 6.54 -14.93 25.26
CA SER A 152 6.31 -14.99 26.71
C SER A 152 5.51 -16.22 27.16
N LEU A 153 4.84 -16.92 26.23
CA LEU A 153 4.12 -18.15 26.56
C LEU A 153 5.14 -19.22 26.96
N ARG A 154 5.03 -19.73 28.19
CA ARG A 154 5.69 -20.98 28.55
C ARG A 154 4.93 -22.12 27.87
N PRO A 155 5.60 -22.99 27.10
CA PRO A 155 4.93 -24.19 26.59
C PRO A 155 4.40 -24.98 27.77
N GLN A 156 3.08 -25.06 27.91
CA GLN A 156 2.46 -26.02 28.80
C GLN A 156 2.66 -27.37 28.12
N HIS A 157 3.68 -28.09 28.55
CA HIS A 157 3.81 -29.50 28.24
C HIS A 157 2.46 -30.15 28.61
N LEU A 158 1.90 -31.00 27.75
CA LEU A 158 0.84 -31.91 28.16
C LEU A 158 1.40 -32.68 29.37
N ALA A 159 1.01 -32.26 30.57
CA ALA A 159 1.36 -32.93 31.82
C ALA A 159 0.64 -34.28 31.91
N ASP A 160 -0.34 -34.48 31.03
CA ASP A 160 -1.15 -35.67 30.97
C ASP A 160 -0.66 -36.62 29.88
N LYS A 161 0.21 -37.57 30.27
CA LYS A 161 0.55 -38.74 29.44
C LYS A 161 -0.63 -39.71 29.26
N THR A 162 -1.77 -39.43 29.89
CA THR A 162 -3.01 -40.23 29.81
C THR A 162 -4.13 -39.56 29.03
N PHE A 163 -3.85 -38.49 28.27
CA PHE A 163 -4.84 -37.86 27.37
C PHE A 163 -5.21 -38.82 26.22
N ARG A 164 -6.09 -39.78 26.52
CA ARG A 164 -6.72 -40.65 25.53
C ARG A 164 -7.76 -39.80 24.83
N LEU A 165 -7.49 -39.45 23.58
CA LEU A 165 -8.55 -39.12 22.63
C LEU A 165 -9.50 -40.33 22.66
N HIS A 166 -10.66 -40.18 23.30
CA HIS A 166 -11.70 -41.20 23.20
C HIS A 166 -12.10 -41.26 21.74
N GLY A 167 -11.51 -42.24 21.05
CA GLY A 167 -11.89 -42.63 19.72
C GLY A 167 -13.38 -42.92 19.72
N VAL A 168 -14.08 -42.24 18.82
CA VAL A 168 -15.40 -42.61 18.33
C VAL A 168 -15.35 -44.10 18.00
N HIS A 169 -16.12 -44.91 18.73
CA HIS A 169 -16.33 -46.31 18.40
C HIS A 169 -17.40 -46.41 17.29
N PRO A 170 -17.28 -47.41 16.39
CA PRO A 170 -18.12 -47.61 15.21
C PRO A 170 -19.55 -48.05 15.52
#